data_AF-A0A0L6JGE0-F1
#
_entry.id   AF-A0A0L6JGE0-F1
#
_cell.length_a   1.000
_cell.length_b   1.000
_cell.length_c   1.000
_cell.angle_alpha   90.00
_cell.angle_beta   90.00
_cell.angle_gamma   90.00
#
_symmetry.space_group_name_H-M   'P 1'
#
loop_
_entity.id
_entity.type
_entity.pdbx_description
1 polymer ?
#
loop_
_entity_poly.entity_id
_entity_poly.type
_entity_poly.pdbx_seq_one_letter_code
_entity_poly.pdbx_strand_id
1 'polypeptide(L)' 'MAKDAPGMKGYRSRNQNGELRQKRGDTHVSTIEKKYNKDFDVRSDMHLQTLLEKENVSSLDQLLRK' A
#
# COMPACT_ATOMS: atom_id res chain seq x y z
N MET A 1 3.36 -5.82 22.35
CA MET A 1 2.94 -5.18 21.08
C MET A 1 2.38 -3.81 21.43
N ALA A 2 2.98 -2.71 20.97
CA ALA A 2 2.47 -1.36 21.27
C ALA A 2 1.17 -1.10 20.48
N LYS A 3 0.21 -0.41 21.08
CA LYS A 3 -1.06 -0.02 20.42
C LYS A 3 -0.76 1.01 19.35
N ASP A 4 -1.28 0.83 18.14
CA ASP A 4 -1.07 1.79 17.06
C ASP A 4 -1.75 3.14 17.36
N ALA A 5 -1.41 4.18 16.58
CA ALA A 5 -1.91 5.54 16.76
C ALA A 5 -3.45 5.62 16.76
N PRO A 6 -4.04 6.63 17.44
CA PRO A 6 -5.48 6.87 17.39
C PRO A 6 -6.02 6.90 15.96
N GLY A 7 -7.07 6.13 15.68
CA GLY A 7 -7.65 5.98 14.34
C GLY A 7 -7.14 4.77 13.54
N MET A 8 -6.11 4.05 14.02
CA MET A 8 -5.72 2.76 13.44
C MET A 8 -6.52 1.59 14.02
N LYS A 9 -6.74 0.55 13.21
CA LYS A 9 -7.56 -0.63 13.55
C LYS A 9 -7.03 -1.52 14.69
N GLY A 10 -5.92 -1.18 15.35
CA GLY A 10 -5.41 -1.96 16.50
C GLY A 10 -3.94 -2.32 16.37
N TYR A 11 -3.58 -3.59 16.54
CA TYR A 11 -2.19 -4.04 16.51
C TYR A 11 -1.83 -4.64 15.14
N ARG A 12 -1.06 -3.91 14.34
CA ARG A 12 -0.57 -4.40 13.04
C ARG A 12 0.78 -5.09 13.18
N SER A 13 1.02 -6.07 12.32
CA SER A 13 2.33 -6.70 12.19
C SER A 13 3.39 -5.69 11.74
N ARG A 14 4.55 -5.77 12.37
CA ARG A 14 5.72 -4.93 12.10
C ARG A 14 6.84 -5.75 11.46
N ASN A 15 7.74 -5.09 10.73
CA ASN A 15 8.95 -5.71 10.20
C ASN A 15 10.01 -5.86 11.32
N GLN A 16 11.17 -6.43 10.99
CA GLN A 16 12.28 -6.62 11.94
C GLN A 16 12.79 -5.30 12.54
N ASN A 17 12.60 -4.19 11.82
CA ASN A 17 13.00 -2.84 12.25
C ASN A 17 11.90 -2.15 13.07
N GLY A 18 10.77 -2.81 13.34
CA GLY A 18 9.66 -2.25 14.12
C GLY A 18 8.70 -1.37 13.33
N GLU A 19 8.87 -1.21 12.02
CA GLU A 19 7.99 -0.41 11.16
C GLU A 19 6.75 -1.21 10.72
N LEU A 20 5.67 -0.53 10.34
CA LEU A 20 4.50 -1.21 9.80
C LEU A 20 4.83 -1.93 8.50
N ARG A 21 4.42 -3.21 8.41
CA ARG A 21 4.68 -4.02 7.21
C ARG A 21 3.99 -3.40 5.98
N GLN A 22 4.78 -3.14 4.94
CA GLN A 22 4.28 -2.63 3.67
C GLN A 22 3.32 -3.60 2.97
N LYS A 23 2.49 -3.07 2.08
CA LYS A 23 1.69 -3.88 1.17
C LYS A 23 2.65 -4.60 0.21
N ARG A 24 2.37 -5.87 -0.10
CA ARG A 24 3.24 -6.65 -0.98
C ARG A 24 3.20 -6.09 -2.41
N GLY A 25 4.37 -5.99 -3.03
CA GLY A 25 4.54 -5.45 -4.39
C GLY A 25 3.86 -6.27 -5.48
N ASP A 26 3.71 -7.58 -5.28
CA ASP A 26 3.03 -8.52 -6.17
C ASP A 26 1.50 -8.35 -6.21
N THR A 27 0.92 -7.45 -5.41
CA THR A 27 -0.52 -7.20 -5.42
C THR A 27 -0.95 -6.57 -6.75
N HIS A 28 -1.95 -7.14 -7.41
CA HIS A 28 -2.54 -6.55 -8.62
C HIS A 28 -3.17 -5.18 -8.33
N VAL A 29 -2.94 -4.22 -9.23
CA VAL A 29 -3.48 -2.85 -9.13
C VAL A 29 -5.01 -2.86 -9.05
N SER A 30 -5.69 -3.74 -9.81
CA SER A 30 -7.15 -3.89 -9.74
C SER A 30 -7.70 -4.17 -8.34
N THR A 31 -6.94 -4.86 -7.48
CA THR A 31 -7.35 -5.10 -6.09
C THR A 31 -7.27 -3.82 -5.26
N ILE A 32 -6.30 -2.96 -5.58
CA ILE A 32 -6.07 -1.69 -4.91
C ILE A 32 -7.14 -0.69 -5.34
N GLU A 33 -7.40 -0.59 -6.64
CA GLU A 33 -8.42 0.29 -7.19
C GLU A 33 -9.79 0.00 -6.59
N LYS A 34 -10.21 -1.28 -6.56
CA LYS A 34 -11.46 -1.71 -5.92
C LYS A 34 -11.50 -1.39 -4.43
N LYS A 35 -10.38 -1.56 -3.72
CA LYS A 35 -10.34 -1.37 -2.26
C LYS A 35 -10.41 0.10 -1.86
N TYR A 36 -9.78 0.97 -2.64
CA TYR A 36 -9.68 2.40 -2.33
C TYR A 36 -10.61 3.26 -3.20
N ASN A 37 -11.37 2.64 -4.11
CA ASN A 37 -12.24 3.31 -5.07
C ASN A 37 -11.52 4.46 -5.81
N LYS A 38 -10.29 4.18 -6.25
CA LYS A 38 -9.40 5.09 -6.98
C LYS A 38 -8.99 4.40 -8.28
N ASP A 39 -8.95 5.12 -9.38
CA ASP A 39 -8.46 4.63 -10.67
C ASP A 39 -7.03 5.12 -10.87
N PHE A 40 -6.10 4.21 -11.21
CA PHE A 40 -4.70 4.56 -11.48
C PHE A 40 -4.38 4.62 -12.98
N ASP A 41 -5.37 4.45 -13.87
CA ASP A 41 -5.22 4.47 -15.33
C ASP A 41 -4.08 3.57 -15.84
N VAL A 42 -3.97 2.38 -15.24
CA VAL A 42 -3.02 1.36 -15.63
C VAL A 42 -3.74 0.04 -15.85
N ARG A 43 -3.05 -0.92 -16.48
CA ARG A 43 -3.61 -2.25 -16.64
C ARG A 43 -3.91 -2.90 -15.29
N SER A 44 -5.10 -3.47 -15.20
CA SER A 44 -5.63 -4.14 -13.99
C SER A 44 -4.73 -5.26 -13.42
N ASP A 45 -3.93 -5.91 -14.27
CA ASP A 45 -2.98 -6.98 -13.96
C ASP A 45 -1.56 -6.46 -13.64
N MET A 46 -1.34 -5.15 -13.66
CA MET A 46 -0.07 -4.56 -13.23
C MET A 46 0.17 -4.87 -11.73
N HIS A 47 1.42 -5.14 -11.38
CA HIS A 47 1.83 -5.28 -9.99
C HIS A 47 2.02 -3.91 -9.33
N LEU A 48 1.64 -3.80 -8.05
CA LEU A 48 1.82 -2.60 -7.24
C LEU A 48 3.28 -2.10 -7.28
N GLN A 49 4.26 -2.99 -7.23
CA GLN A 49 5.67 -2.57 -7.28
C GLN A 49 5.98 -1.76 -8.54
N THR A 50 5.55 -2.22 -9.71
CA THR A 50 5.75 -1.51 -10.98
C THR A 50 5.03 -0.17 -11.00
N LEU A 51 3.83 -0.09 -10.41
CA LEU A 51 3.11 1.17 -10.28
C LEU A 51 3.85 2.16 -9.36
N LEU A 52 4.37 1.69 -8.23
CA LEU A 52 5.15 2.52 -7.30
C LEU A 52 6.43 3.07 -7.96
N GLU A 53 7.14 2.24 -8.73
CA GLU A 53 8.33 2.63 -9.50
C GLU A 53 7.99 3.68 -10.57
N LYS A 54 6.91 3.48 -11.34
CA LYS A 54 6.44 4.43 -12.36
C LYS A 54 6.06 5.80 -11.77
N GLU A 55 5.45 5.79 -10.59
CA GLU A 55 5.00 6.99 -9.88
C GLU A 55 6.08 7.63 -8.99
N ASN A 56 7.29 7.05 -8.93
CA ASN A 56 8.41 7.46 -8.08
C ASN A 56 8.04 7.57 -6.58
N VAL A 57 7.27 6.62 -6.08
CA VAL A 57 6.85 6.53 -4.66
C VAL A 57 7.31 5.23 -4.02
N SER A 58 7.53 5.25 -2.72
CA SER A 58 8.10 4.10 -1.98
C SER A 58 7.05 3.22 -1.30
N SER A 59 5.78 3.66 -1.24
CA SER A 59 4.73 2.91 -0.55
C SER A 59 3.33 3.22 -1.09
N LEU A 60 2.40 2.29 -0.87
CA LEU A 60 0.98 2.48 -1.19
C LEU A 60 0.35 3.68 -0.48
N ASP A 61 0.76 3.99 0.76
CA ASP A 61 0.24 5.15 1.48
C ASP A 61 0.63 6.46 0.79
N GLN A 62 1.89 6.58 0.33
CA GLN A 62 2.34 7.73 -0.47
C GLN A 62 1.57 7.82 -1.79
N LEU A 63 1.36 6.70 -2.48
CA LEU A 63 0.58 6.64 -3.74
C LEU A 63 -0.87 7.12 -3.55
N LEU A 64 -1.49 6.83 -2.40
CA LEU A 64 -2.87 7.22 -2.12
C LEU A 64 -3.00 8.70 -1.77
N ARG A 65 -1.98 9.30 -1.15
CA ARG A 65 -1.95 10.71 -0.73
C ARG A 65 -1.55 11.69 -1.83
N LYS A 66 -1.04 11.19 -2.95
CA LYS A 66 -0.84 11.94 -4.18
C LYS A 66 -2.18 12.26 -4.84
#